data_AF-A0A0N8W7S5-F1
#
_entry.id   AF-A0A0N8W7S5-F1
#
_cell.length_a   1.000
_cell.length_b   1.000
_cell.length_c   1.000
_cell.angle_alpha   90.00
_cell.angle_beta   90.00
_cell.angle_gamma   90.00
#
_symmetry.space_group_name_H-M   'P 1'
#
loop_
_entity.id
_entity.type
_entity.pdbx_description
1 polymer ?
#
loop_
_entity_poly.entity_id
_entity_poly.type
_entity_poly.pdbx_seq_one_letter_code
_entity_poly.pdbx_strand_id
1 'polypeptide(L)'
;MFKKLLIGIGIFIIIIVVLVIAAGVIIYTKVDKAFVSSQMSKALNRQVYIEKIDVNIFSILSGIEIKNVAVSNFKTPQQLESLQGKPVAAEDVFADMESLRFKVKILPLLKRQIALKELVLYNPVVNLSKNKQGVLNIDDLIKSKKQDKEKKSQAEEPARPISADDIPVAVAVGEIGMKNGIINYYDGEYDQKIQIYKLTTLLHDINIDPKNLEKKDEIKLDFGMGIRTIGALKTGSVRSFDIMIDADGKIIPFDVKTRLLEPEAVIHVTVPDGEITGLQIFNSIASIPILSDYMGEYISFLKDKQEWKNIRENGLDLRYKANKMEVTNGQLNLQEAKILFDGTMNIKSRAIDMNAGVVMKQKINDAVETSLAKKIDSLIKSPEIKKYTDSGKLAAVAMQPLLNKDGVIDLRIKVTGTTKNPAVRLTQPQLGSLGSIIKDAADSVAIEAGKSAAKEAVKKVLNEDQQKVLEGVEGLFNKK
;
A
#
# COMPACT_ATOMS: atom_id res chain seq x y z
N MET A 1 -13.05 -5.43 -1.28
CA MET A 1 -13.24 -6.04 0.07
C MET A 1 -12.39 -5.37 1.13
N PHE A 2 -11.08 -5.14 0.92
CA PHE A 2 -10.20 -4.40 1.85
C PHE A 2 -10.76 -3.08 2.39
N LYS A 3 -11.41 -2.26 1.55
CA LYS A 3 -12.06 -1.02 1.98
C LYS A 3 -13.13 -1.25 3.07
N LYS A 4 -13.93 -2.32 2.98
CA LYS A 4 -14.95 -2.65 3.99
C LYS A 4 -14.30 -3.20 5.27
N LEU A 5 -13.19 -3.91 5.15
CA LEU A 5 -12.40 -4.45 6.25
C LEU A 5 -11.74 -3.34 7.09
N LEU A 6 -11.04 -2.41 6.43
CA LEU A 6 -10.40 -1.25 7.05
C LEU A 6 -11.42 -0.29 7.69
N ILE A 7 -12.55 -0.08 7.00
CA ILE A 7 -13.67 0.68 7.58
C ILE A 7 -14.24 -0.03 8.80
N GLY A 8 -14.36 -1.37 8.77
CA GLY A 8 -14.81 -2.18 9.91
C GLY A 8 -13.89 -2.05 11.12
N ILE A 9 -12.57 -2.16 10.91
CA ILE A 9 -11.55 -2.03 11.96
C ILE A 9 -11.54 -0.60 12.53
N GLY A 10 -11.54 0.43 11.67
CA GLY A 10 -11.56 1.83 12.10
C GLY A 10 -12.84 2.19 12.87
N ILE A 11 -14.00 1.69 12.43
CA ILE A 11 -15.28 1.86 13.14
C ILE A 11 -15.26 1.12 14.48
N PHE A 12 -14.71 -0.09 14.54
CA PHE A 12 -14.59 -0.85 15.78
C PHE A 12 -13.70 -0.12 16.79
N ILE A 13 -12.57 0.45 16.36
CA ILE A 13 -11.70 1.28 17.20
C ILE A 13 -12.44 2.52 17.67
N ILE A 14 -13.14 3.26 16.79
CA ILE A 14 -13.90 4.46 17.18
C ILE A 14 -15.02 4.12 18.16
N ILE A 15 -15.74 3.02 17.94
CA ILE A 15 -16.80 2.55 18.85
C ILE A 15 -16.19 2.15 20.19
N ILE A 16 -15.06 1.45 20.20
CA ILE A 16 -14.32 1.12 21.43
C ILE A 16 -13.88 2.40 22.14
N VAL A 17 -13.32 3.37 21.43
CA VAL A 17 -12.86 4.64 22.00
C VAL A 17 -14.03 5.42 22.59
N VAL A 18 -15.15 5.53 21.88
CA VAL A 18 -16.37 6.20 22.36
C VAL A 18 -16.98 5.46 23.55
N LEU A 19 -17.03 4.13 23.50
CA LEU A 19 -17.50 3.30 24.63
C LEU A 19 -16.57 3.39 25.83
N VAL A 20 -15.26 3.53 25.64
CA VAL A 20 -14.28 3.69 26.71
C VAL A 20 -14.32 5.10 27.29
N ILE A 21 -14.58 6.14 26.49
CA ILE A 21 -14.79 7.51 26.98
C ILE A 21 -16.12 7.59 27.74
N ALA A 22 -17.20 7.02 27.21
CA ALA A 22 -18.49 6.94 27.88
C ALA A 22 -18.41 6.10 29.16
N ALA A 23 -17.70 4.97 29.11
CA ALA A 23 -17.36 4.20 30.29
C ALA A 23 -16.54 5.06 31.25
N GLY A 24 -15.57 5.86 30.78
CA GLY A 24 -14.69 6.70 31.60
C GLY A 24 -15.46 7.69 32.47
N VAL A 25 -16.58 8.19 31.97
CA VAL A 25 -17.51 9.06 32.70
C VAL A 25 -18.36 8.28 33.71
N ILE A 26 -18.70 7.02 33.42
CA ILE A 26 -19.47 6.12 34.31
C ILE A 26 -18.57 5.41 35.35
N ILE A 27 -17.29 5.26 35.02
CA ILE A 27 -16.21 4.52 35.71
C ILE A 27 -15.98 5.04 37.14
N TYR A 28 -16.33 6.30 37.40
CA TYR A 28 -16.14 6.91 38.71
C TYR A 28 -17.02 6.31 39.81
N THR A 29 -18.08 5.54 39.50
CA THR A 29 -19.06 5.18 40.56
C THR A 29 -19.33 3.69 40.79
N LYS A 30 -19.33 2.80 39.79
CA LYS A 30 -19.64 1.36 39.97
C LYS A 30 -19.18 0.48 38.79
N VAL A 31 -17.94 0.01 38.75
CA VAL A 31 -17.50 -0.93 37.70
C VAL A 31 -17.19 -2.30 38.29
N ASP A 32 -18.05 -3.26 38.00
CA ASP A 32 -17.72 -4.69 38.07
C ASP A 32 -17.56 -5.27 36.66
N LYS A 33 -16.84 -6.39 36.56
CA LYS A 33 -16.58 -7.12 35.30
C LYS A 33 -17.87 -7.51 34.57
N ALA A 34 -18.94 -7.82 35.30
CA ALA A 34 -20.20 -8.29 34.75
C ALA A 34 -20.94 -7.17 34.02
N PHE A 35 -20.92 -5.96 34.55
CA PHE A 35 -21.52 -4.79 33.92
C PHE A 35 -20.84 -4.47 32.59
N VAL A 36 -19.50 -4.37 32.56
CA VAL A 36 -18.74 -4.05 31.35
C VAL A 36 -18.96 -5.13 30.28
N SER A 37 -18.79 -6.40 30.64
CA SER A 37 -19.06 -7.54 29.74
C SER A 37 -20.49 -7.51 29.20
N SER A 38 -21.49 -7.22 30.03
CA SER A 38 -22.89 -7.16 29.60
C SER A 38 -23.15 -6.00 28.63
N GLN A 39 -22.65 -4.80 28.91
CA GLN A 39 -22.79 -3.65 28.02
C GLN A 39 -22.11 -3.89 26.67
N MET A 40 -20.89 -4.42 26.68
CA MET A 40 -20.17 -4.78 25.44
C MET A 40 -20.91 -5.88 24.69
N SER A 41 -21.42 -6.90 25.37
CA SER A 41 -22.13 -8.02 24.74
C SER A 41 -23.40 -7.56 24.03
N LYS A 42 -24.17 -6.67 24.68
CA LYS A 42 -25.37 -6.04 24.11
C LYS A 42 -25.04 -5.16 22.92
N ALA A 43 -24.00 -4.34 23.02
CA ALA A 43 -23.60 -3.44 21.94
C ALA A 43 -23.08 -4.17 20.70
N LEU A 44 -22.42 -5.31 20.89
CA LEU A 44 -21.77 -6.07 19.82
C LEU A 44 -22.60 -7.24 19.28
N ASN A 45 -23.72 -7.59 19.95
CA ASN A 45 -24.46 -8.85 19.74
C ASN A 45 -23.53 -10.07 19.73
N ARG A 46 -22.59 -10.11 20.68
CA ARG A 46 -21.52 -11.13 20.80
C ARG A 46 -21.28 -11.42 22.27
N GLN A 47 -20.93 -12.66 22.61
CA GLN A 47 -20.50 -12.99 23.97
C GLN A 47 -19.17 -12.28 24.22
N VAL A 48 -19.07 -11.53 25.32
CA VAL A 48 -17.83 -10.90 25.76
C VAL A 48 -17.39 -11.50 27.08
N TYR A 49 -16.27 -12.19 27.08
CA TYR A 49 -15.60 -12.65 28.28
C TYR A 49 -14.45 -11.70 28.60
N ILE A 50 -14.34 -11.31 29.86
CA ILE A 50 -13.24 -10.49 30.38
C ILE A 50 -12.64 -11.30 31.53
N GLU A 51 -11.34 -11.59 31.56
CA GLU A 51 -10.79 -12.32 32.70
C GLU A 51 -10.72 -11.44 33.95
N LYS A 52 -10.08 -10.27 33.82
CA LYS A 52 -9.75 -9.38 34.93
C LYS A 52 -9.89 -7.90 34.56
N ILE A 53 -10.34 -7.08 35.50
CA ILE A 53 -10.30 -5.62 35.43
C ILE A 53 -9.48 -5.13 36.62
N ASP A 54 -8.32 -4.55 36.34
CA ASP A 54 -7.45 -3.91 37.33
C ASP A 54 -7.75 -2.40 37.36
N VAL A 55 -8.27 -1.92 38.50
CA VAL A 55 -8.52 -0.50 38.73
C VAL A 55 -7.51 0.00 39.78
N ASN A 56 -6.46 0.68 39.33
CA ASN A 56 -5.47 1.23 40.27
C ASN A 56 -5.86 2.67 40.64
N ILE A 57 -6.52 2.82 41.79
CA ILE A 57 -7.00 4.12 42.30
C ILE A 57 -6.00 4.82 43.23
N PHE A 58 -4.96 4.14 43.72
CA PHE A 58 -4.04 4.68 44.75
C PHE A 58 -2.61 4.96 44.28
N SER A 59 -2.28 4.69 43.01
CA SER A 59 -1.02 5.14 42.42
C SER A 59 -1.22 6.43 41.64
N ILE A 60 -0.15 7.22 41.52
CA ILE A 60 0.07 8.41 40.66
C ILE A 60 -0.27 8.22 39.16
N LEU A 61 -0.88 7.08 38.80
CA LEU A 61 -1.23 6.55 37.49
C LEU A 61 -2.69 6.06 37.51
N SER A 62 -3.68 6.95 37.71
CA SER A 62 -5.10 6.55 37.65
C SER A 62 -5.45 5.98 36.28
N GLY A 63 -5.87 4.72 36.25
CA GLY A 63 -6.27 4.05 35.03
C GLY A 63 -6.90 2.69 35.28
N ILE A 64 -7.57 2.21 34.24
CA ILE A 64 -8.16 0.88 34.15
C ILE A 64 -7.36 0.06 33.16
N GLU A 65 -7.01 -1.15 33.56
CA GLU A 65 -6.46 -2.17 32.68
C GLU A 65 -7.41 -3.36 32.64
N ILE A 66 -7.97 -3.64 31.48
CA ILE A 66 -8.80 -4.83 31.24
C ILE A 66 -7.89 -5.89 30.63
N LYS A 67 -7.82 -7.08 31.21
CA LYS A 67 -6.94 -8.18 30.77
C LYS A 67 -7.73 -9.36 30.22
N ASN A 68 -7.17 -9.97 29.19
CA ASN A 68 -7.62 -11.19 28.53
C ASN A 68 -9.11 -11.11 28.18
N VAL A 69 -9.42 -10.29 27.17
CA VAL A 69 -10.77 -10.14 26.64
C VAL A 69 -10.94 -11.08 25.47
N ALA A 70 -12.04 -11.82 25.42
CA ALA A 70 -12.44 -12.63 24.28
C ALA A 70 -13.87 -12.28 23.85
N VAL A 71 -14.07 -12.17 22.55
CA VAL A 71 -15.33 -11.80 21.90
C VAL A 71 -15.67 -12.87 20.89
N SER A 72 -16.89 -13.43 21.00
CA SER A 72 -17.36 -14.48 20.08
C SER A 72 -17.80 -13.95 18.71
N ASN A 73 -18.09 -14.84 17.75
CA ASN A 73 -18.92 -14.48 16.61
C ASN A 73 -20.35 -14.13 17.06
N PHE A 74 -21.16 -13.61 16.14
CA PHE A 74 -22.53 -13.18 16.41
C PHE A 74 -23.32 -14.19 17.27
N LYS A 75 -24.08 -13.66 18.22
CA LYS A 75 -25.00 -14.40 19.08
C LYS A 75 -26.35 -13.70 19.08
N THR A 76 -27.41 -14.50 19.07
CA THR A 76 -28.75 -13.99 19.33
C THR A 76 -28.88 -13.58 20.81
N PRO A 77 -29.83 -12.69 21.16
CA PRO A 77 -30.06 -12.30 22.56
C PRO A 77 -30.27 -13.50 23.50
N GLN A 78 -31.02 -14.52 23.05
CA GLN A 78 -31.28 -15.75 23.81
C GLN A 78 -29.98 -16.54 24.09
N GLN A 79 -29.07 -16.60 23.11
CA GLN A 79 -27.78 -17.27 23.31
C GLN A 79 -26.90 -16.50 24.30
N LEU A 80 -26.91 -15.16 24.27
CA LEU A 80 -26.11 -14.34 25.19
C LEU A 80 -26.45 -14.58 26.66
N GLU A 81 -27.74 -14.75 26.99
CA GLU A 81 -28.18 -15.04 28.34
C GLU A 81 -27.59 -16.36 28.86
N SER A 82 -27.53 -17.39 28.01
CA SER A 82 -26.98 -18.70 28.37
C SER A 82 -25.44 -18.76 28.47
N LEU A 83 -24.76 -17.76 27.91
CA LEU A 83 -23.30 -17.68 27.77
C LEU A 83 -22.66 -16.64 28.71
N GLN A 84 -23.45 -15.89 29.47
CA GLN A 84 -22.96 -14.85 30.35
C GLN A 84 -21.97 -15.42 31.40
N GLY A 85 -20.80 -14.79 31.51
CA GLY A 85 -19.75 -15.17 32.46
C GLY A 85 -18.94 -16.42 32.09
N LYS A 86 -19.32 -17.15 31.03
CA LYS A 86 -18.56 -18.31 30.54
C LYS A 86 -17.43 -17.87 29.60
N PRO A 87 -16.31 -18.62 29.52
CA PRO A 87 -15.30 -18.42 28.48
C PRO A 87 -15.88 -18.59 27.07
N VAL A 88 -15.29 -17.90 26.09
CA VAL A 88 -15.63 -18.07 24.68
C VAL A 88 -14.95 -19.34 24.15
N ALA A 89 -15.69 -20.18 23.42
CA ALA A 89 -15.11 -21.37 22.79
C ALA A 89 -14.10 -20.97 21.70
N ALA A 90 -12.98 -21.71 21.57
CA ALA A 90 -11.86 -21.33 20.72
C ALA A 90 -12.24 -21.15 19.24
N GLU A 91 -13.08 -22.05 18.72
CA GLU A 91 -13.62 -22.03 17.36
C GLU A 91 -14.59 -20.88 17.09
N ASP A 92 -15.10 -20.25 18.15
CA ASP A 92 -16.08 -19.18 18.10
C ASP A 92 -15.45 -17.80 18.38
N VAL A 93 -14.15 -17.73 18.67
CA VAL A 93 -13.45 -16.46 18.93
C VAL A 93 -13.37 -15.63 17.64
N PHE A 94 -14.10 -14.53 17.64
CA PHE A 94 -14.04 -13.49 16.62
C PHE A 94 -12.88 -12.52 16.88
N ALA A 95 -12.72 -12.10 18.13
CA ALA A 95 -11.63 -11.21 18.52
C ALA A 95 -11.20 -11.48 19.95
N ASP A 96 -9.91 -11.35 20.22
CA ASP A 96 -9.36 -11.37 21.57
C ASP A 96 -8.26 -10.31 21.72
N MET A 97 -7.88 -10.01 22.96
CA MET A 97 -6.74 -9.15 23.25
C MET A 97 -6.16 -9.48 24.62
N GLU A 98 -4.85 -9.30 24.76
CA GLU A 98 -4.16 -9.46 26.04
C GLU A 98 -4.57 -8.35 27.01
N SER A 99 -4.56 -7.09 26.57
CA SER A 99 -5.03 -5.99 27.43
C SER A 99 -5.54 -4.76 26.68
N LEU A 100 -6.49 -4.08 27.33
CA LEU A 100 -6.89 -2.71 27.01
C LEU A 100 -6.50 -1.82 28.18
N ARG A 101 -5.71 -0.77 27.90
CA ARG A 101 -5.30 0.20 28.91
C ARG A 101 -5.95 1.54 28.66
N PHE A 102 -6.61 2.07 29.69
CA PHE A 102 -7.17 3.41 29.72
C PHE A 102 -6.61 4.17 30.92
N LYS A 103 -5.73 5.14 30.69
CA LYS A 103 -5.06 5.92 31.76
C LYS A 103 -5.34 7.39 31.58
N VAL A 104 -5.68 8.08 32.67
CA VAL A 104 -5.96 9.53 32.68
C VAL A 104 -5.01 10.26 33.63
N LYS A 105 -4.67 11.51 33.32
CA LYS A 105 -3.92 12.39 34.25
C LYS A 105 -4.91 13.09 35.18
N ILE A 106 -4.69 12.98 36.49
CA ILE A 106 -5.59 13.56 37.51
C ILE A 106 -5.43 15.09 37.60
N LEU A 107 -4.20 15.60 37.57
CA LEU A 107 -3.92 17.03 37.82
C LEU A 107 -4.64 18.00 36.86
N PRO A 108 -4.71 17.75 35.54
CA PRO A 108 -5.45 18.61 34.61
C PRO A 108 -6.97 18.59 34.81
N LEU A 109 -7.54 17.51 35.37
CA LEU A 109 -8.99 17.41 35.63
C LEU A 109 -9.44 18.46 36.66
N LEU A 110 -8.58 18.82 37.62
CA LEU A 110 -8.84 19.90 38.59
C LEU A 110 -8.96 21.27 37.90
N LYS A 111 -8.36 21.44 36.73
CA LYS A 111 -8.47 22.64 35.87
C LYS A 111 -9.52 22.48 34.77
N ARG A 112 -10.41 21.47 34.87
CA ARG A 112 -11.41 21.10 33.85
C ARG A 112 -10.80 20.73 32.48
N GLN A 113 -9.56 20.23 32.47
CA GLN A 113 -8.89 19.75 31.27
C GLN A 113 -8.88 18.21 31.30
N ILE A 114 -9.46 17.58 30.28
CA ILE A 114 -9.37 16.12 30.12
C ILE A 114 -8.02 15.82 29.48
N ALA A 115 -7.16 15.11 30.21
CA ALA A 115 -5.84 14.70 29.73
C ALA A 115 -5.73 13.18 29.75
N LEU A 116 -6.06 12.56 28.62
CA LEU A 116 -5.91 11.12 28.41
C LEU A 116 -4.42 10.80 28.25
N LYS A 117 -3.88 9.91 29.09
CA LYS A 117 -2.49 9.46 28.98
C LYS A 117 -2.36 8.34 27.96
N GLU A 118 -3.26 7.37 27.99
CA GLU A 118 -3.16 6.15 27.20
C GLU A 118 -4.55 5.56 26.96
N LEU A 119 -4.86 5.20 25.72
CA LEU A 119 -6.00 4.37 25.32
C LEU A 119 -5.54 3.37 24.26
N VAL A 120 -4.99 2.24 24.70
CA VAL A 120 -4.24 1.33 23.82
C VAL A 120 -4.68 -0.11 23.99
N LEU A 121 -4.92 -0.79 22.87
CA LEU A 121 -5.15 -2.23 22.79
C LEU A 121 -3.81 -2.93 22.55
N TYR A 122 -3.45 -3.90 23.41
CA TYR A 122 -2.23 -4.67 23.30
C TYR A 122 -2.53 -6.09 22.84
N ASN A 123 -1.77 -6.52 21.82
CA ASN A 123 -1.85 -7.84 21.22
C ASN A 123 -3.28 -8.26 20.82
N PRO A 124 -4.06 -7.40 20.13
CA PRO A 124 -5.39 -7.82 19.69
C PRO A 124 -5.29 -8.82 18.54
N VAL A 125 -6.04 -9.91 18.61
CA VAL A 125 -6.20 -10.88 17.51
C VAL A 125 -7.62 -10.78 16.98
N VAL A 126 -7.78 -10.67 15.66
CA VAL A 126 -9.09 -10.61 15.01
C VAL A 126 -9.19 -11.67 13.93
N ASN A 127 -10.23 -12.50 14.00
CA ASN A 127 -10.52 -13.57 13.06
C ASN A 127 -11.69 -13.18 12.16
N LEU A 128 -11.37 -12.84 10.92
CA LEU A 128 -12.31 -12.48 9.87
C LEU A 128 -12.49 -13.67 8.93
N SER A 129 -13.74 -13.98 8.60
CA SER A 129 -14.05 -15.04 7.65
C SER A 129 -15.14 -14.62 6.71
N LYS A 130 -14.99 -14.99 5.43
CA LYS A 130 -16.00 -14.90 4.40
C LYS A 130 -16.43 -16.32 4.05
N ASN A 131 -17.71 -16.63 4.09
CA ASN A 131 -18.19 -17.96 3.68
C ASN A 131 -18.22 -18.10 2.15
N LYS A 132 -18.57 -19.30 1.65
CA LYS A 132 -18.67 -19.61 0.22
C LYS A 132 -19.70 -18.73 -0.52
N GLN A 133 -20.68 -18.20 0.20
CA GLN A 133 -21.72 -17.30 -0.30
C GLN A 133 -21.30 -15.83 -0.28
N GLY A 134 -20.05 -15.53 0.11
CA GLY A 134 -19.51 -14.18 0.15
C GLY A 134 -19.90 -13.35 1.38
N VAL A 135 -20.57 -13.95 2.37
CA VAL A 135 -21.01 -13.28 3.61
C VAL A 135 -19.89 -13.27 4.63
N LEU A 136 -19.59 -12.10 5.21
CA LEU A 136 -18.60 -11.97 6.28
C LEU A 136 -19.19 -12.31 7.65
N ASN A 137 -18.38 -12.84 8.57
CA ASN A 137 -18.76 -13.04 9.98
C ASN A 137 -18.99 -11.74 10.78
N ILE A 138 -18.83 -10.58 10.14
CA ILE A 138 -19.07 -9.23 10.67
C ILE A 138 -20.11 -8.44 9.87
N ASP A 139 -20.82 -9.08 8.94
CA ASP A 139 -21.84 -8.41 8.11
C ASP A 139 -22.93 -7.76 8.96
N ASP A 140 -23.27 -8.35 10.10
CA ASP A 140 -24.21 -7.83 11.09
C ASP A 140 -23.76 -6.48 11.68
N LEU A 141 -22.47 -6.36 12.03
CA LEU A 141 -21.86 -5.13 12.55
C LEU A 141 -21.83 -4.03 11.47
N ILE A 142 -21.67 -4.41 10.21
CA ILE A 142 -21.65 -3.47 9.08
C ILE A 142 -23.06 -2.99 8.73
N LYS A 143 -24.07 -3.89 8.78
CA LYS A 143 -25.45 -3.61 8.37
C LYS A 143 -26.25 -2.85 9.42
N SER A 144 -26.07 -3.09 10.72
CA SER A 144 -26.81 -2.36 11.77
C SER A 144 -26.63 -0.83 11.64
N LYS A 145 -25.45 -0.39 11.21
CA LYS A 145 -25.14 1.02 10.95
C LYS A 145 -25.88 1.62 9.75
N LYS A 146 -26.31 0.83 8.77
CA LYS A 146 -27.12 1.34 7.64
C LYS A 146 -28.55 1.63 8.07
N GLN A 147 -29.14 0.75 8.87
CA GLN A 147 -30.50 0.93 9.40
C GLN A 147 -30.62 2.12 10.35
N ASP A 148 -29.61 2.37 11.19
CA ASP A 148 -29.58 3.57 12.05
C ASP A 148 -29.39 4.88 11.27
N LYS A 149 -28.70 4.82 10.12
CA LYS A 149 -28.55 5.98 9.23
C LYS A 149 -29.83 6.26 8.44
N GLU A 150 -30.55 5.23 8.01
CA GLU A 150 -31.83 5.39 7.30
C GLU A 150 -32.93 5.93 8.24
N LYS A 151 -32.92 5.58 9.53
CA LYS A 151 -33.85 6.15 10.53
C LYS A 151 -33.54 7.61 10.93
N LYS A 152 -32.32 8.11 10.67
CA LYS A 152 -31.92 9.51 10.92
C LYS A 152 -32.03 10.42 9.70
N SER A 153 -32.52 9.91 8.56
CA SER A 153 -32.60 10.68 7.31
C SER A 153 -33.85 11.57 7.24
N GLN A 154 -34.15 12.33 8.30
CA GLN A 154 -35.00 13.52 8.21
C GLN A 154 -34.07 14.75 8.18
N ALA A 155 -33.95 15.34 6.99
CA ALA A 155 -33.40 16.67 6.71
C ALA A 155 -32.26 17.15 7.64
N GLU A 156 -31.06 16.59 7.48
CA GLU A 156 -29.86 17.30 7.95
C GLU A 156 -29.62 18.49 7.03
N GLU A 157 -29.82 19.71 7.56
CA GLU A 157 -29.19 20.92 7.01
C GLU A 157 -27.69 20.63 6.79
N PRO A 158 -27.04 21.20 5.76
CA PRO A 158 -25.61 20.98 5.54
C PRO A 158 -24.86 21.27 6.84
N ALA A 159 -24.30 20.21 7.44
CA ALA A 159 -23.59 20.31 8.70
C ALA A 159 -22.53 21.41 8.56
N ARG A 160 -22.58 22.40 9.46
CA ARG A 160 -21.60 23.47 9.48
C ARG A 160 -20.20 22.86 9.56
N PRO A 161 -19.23 23.35 8.78
CA PRO A 161 -17.86 22.85 8.85
C PRO A 161 -17.33 23.04 10.28
N ILE A 162 -16.76 21.98 10.84
CA ILE A 162 -16.25 21.97 12.22
C ILE A 162 -15.09 22.96 12.30
N SER A 163 -15.19 23.93 13.20
CA SER A 163 -14.12 24.90 13.49
C SER A 163 -13.35 24.50 14.74
N ALA A 164 -12.08 24.87 14.82
CA ALA A 164 -11.32 24.82 16.06
C ALA A 164 -12.01 25.65 17.17
N ASP A 165 -12.75 26.70 16.82
CA ASP A 165 -13.52 27.52 17.78
C ASP A 165 -14.65 26.75 18.48
N ASP A 166 -15.10 25.65 17.88
CA ASP A 166 -16.10 24.76 18.48
C ASP A 166 -15.50 23.86 19.57
N ILE A 167 -14.16 23.84 19.71
CA ILE A 167 -13.46 23.08 20.75
C ILE A 167 -13.29 23.98 21.99
N PRO A 168 -14.00 23.70 23.10
CA PRO A 168 -14.02 24.60 24.25
C PRO A 168 -12.75 24.56 25.10
N VAL A 169 -11.93 23.50 24.97
CA VAL A 169 -10.72 23.28 25.79
C VAL A 169 -9.61 22.65 24.97
N ALA A 170 -8.35 22.98 25.31
CA ALA A 170 -7.20 22.32 24.70
C ALA A 170 -7.22 20.81 24.97
N VAL A 171 -6.94 20.03 23.93
CA VAL A 171 -6.92 18.57 23.95
C VAL A 171 -5.46 18.12 23.97
N ALA A 172 -5.07 17.43 25.04
CA ALA A 172 -3.77 16.81 25.15
C ALA A 172 -3.96 15.31 25.42
N VAL A 173 -3.59 14.48 24.44
CA VAL A 173 -3.66 13.03 24.58
C VAL A 173 -2.28 12.42 24.34
N GLY A 174 -1.86 11.56 25.27
CA GLY A 174 -0.56 10.88 25.19
C GLY A 174 -0.51 9.86 24.06
N GLU A 175 -1.35 8.83 24.12
CA GLU A 175 -1.33 7.73 23.16
C GLU A 175 -2.73 7.12 22.98
N ILE A 176 -3.17 6.90 21.74
CA ILE A 176 -4.39 6.16 21.39
C ILE A 176 -4.06 5.18 20.26
N GLY A 177 -4.45 3.91 20.38
CA GLY A 177 -4.29 3.00 19.25
C GLY A 177 -4.29 1.52 19.61
N MET A 178 -3.52 0.76 18.83
CA MET A 178 -3.23 -0.65 19.10
C MET A 178 -1.76 -0.96 18.84
N LYS A 179 -1.23 -1.94 19.56
CA LYS A 179 0.14 -2.43 19.44
C LYS A 179 0.15 -3.93 19.23
N ASN A 180 0.96 -4.38 18.26
CA ASN A 180 1.25 -5.78 17.96
C ASN A 180 0.00 -6.66 17.69
N GLY A 181 -0.96 -6.13 16.95
CA GLY A 181 -2.16 -6.85 16.55
C GLY A 181 -1.93 -7.89 15.44
N ILE A 182 -2.85 -8.85 15.36
CA ILE A 182 -2.93 -9.87 14.32
C ILE A 182 -4.34 -9.86 13.75
N ILE A 183 -4.46 -9.89 12.42
CA ILE A 183 -5.73 -10.07 11.73
C ILE A 183 -5.61 -11.28 10.81
N ASN A 184 -6.38 -12.32 11.11
CA ASN A 184 -6.51 -13.49 10.26
C ASN A 184 -7.72 -13.31 9.37
N TYR A 185 -7.55 -13.44 8.05
CA TYR A 185 -8.64 -13.40 7.10
C TYR A 185 -8.71 -14.72 6.33
N TYR A 186 -9.84 -15.41 6.45
CA TYR A 186 -10.18 -16.57 5.64
C TYR A 186 -11.22 -16.21 4.58
N ASP A 187 -10.88 -16.47 3.33
CA ASP A 187 -11.82 -16.35 2.21
C ASP A 187 -12.28 -17.76 1.80
N GLY A 188 -13.49 -18.13 2.20
CA GLY A 188 -14.08 -19.43 1.89
C GLY A 188 -14.60 -19.57 0.45
N GLU A 189 -14.75 -18.48 -0.31
CA GLU A 189 -15.13 -18.52 -1.73
C GLU A 189 -14.00 -19.12 -2.57
N TYR A 190 -12.76 -18.71 -2.27
CA TYR A 190 -11.56 -19.19 -2.95
C TYR A 190 -10.72 -20.14 -2.09
N ASP A 191 -11.13 -20.38 -0.85
CA ASP A 191 -10.42 -21.17 0.14
C ASP A 191 -8.94 -20.75 0.26
N GLN A 192 -8.73 -19.49 0.64
CA GLN A 192 -7.41 -18.88 0.80
C GLN A 192 -7.33 -18.05 2.09
N LYS A 193 -6.11 -17.87 2.61
CA LYS A 193 -5.86 -17.23 3.90
C LYS A 193 -4.83 -16.11 3.76
N ILE A 194 -5.14 -14.97 4.36
CA ILE A 194 -4.26 -13.79 4.45
C ILE A 194 -4.14 -13.43 5.92
N GLN A 195 -2.94 -13.06 6.36
CA GLN A 195 -2.69 -12.60 7.72
C GLN A 195 -2.02 -11.23 7.69
N ILE A 196 -2.55 -10.30 8.50
CA ILE A 196 -1.82 -9.11 8.94
C ILE A 196 -1.24 -9.44 10.31
N TYR A 197 0.03 -9.14 10.53
CA TYR A 197 0.73 -9.43 11.79
C TYR A 197 1.59 -8.22 12.20
N LYS A 198 2.01 -8.17 13.47
CA LYS A 198 2.75 -7.02 14.04
C LYS A 198 2.02 -5.67 13.83
N LEU A 199 0.69 -5.68 13.72
CA LEU A 199 -0.10 -4.49 13.43
C LEU A 199 -0.02 -3.49 14.59
N THR A 200 0.62 -2.37 14.35
CA THR A 200 0.67 -1.24 15.26
C THR A 200 0.06 -0.05 14.54
N THR A 201 -0.91 0.60 15.18
CA THR A 201 -1.53 1.84 14.69
C THR A 201 -1.64 2.76 15.89
N LEU A 202 -0.81 3.79 15.94
CA LEU A 202 -0.65 4.62 17.12
C LEU A 202 -0.75 6.09 16.77
N LEU A 203 -1.69 6.79 17.40
CA LEU A 203 -1.69 8.24 17.47
C LEU A 203 -1.09 8.65 18.81
N HIS A 204 -0.09 9.49 18.79
CA HIS A 204 0.57 9.94 20.02
C HIS A 204 0.94 11.42 19.96
N ASP A 205 1.31 11.97 21.11
CA ASP A 205 1.64 13.39 21.28
C ASP A 205 0.56 14.34 20.72
N ILE A 206 -0.71 13.95 20.84
CA ILE A 206 -1.85 14.73 20.36
C ILE A 206 -1.91 16.02 21.17
N ASN A 207 -1.75 17.15 20.49
CA ASN A 207 -1.73 18.46 21.12
C ASN A 207 -2.47 19.45 20.23
N ILE A 208 -3.73 19.74 20.60
CA ILE A 208 -4.63 20.64 19.88
C ILE A 208 -5.05 21.75 20.84
N ASP A 209 -4.65 22.99 20.54
CA ASP A 209 -5.03 24.19 21.28
C ASP A 209 -5.65 25.19 20.30
N PRO A 210 -6.98 25.37 20.30
CA PRO A 210 -7.67 26.29 19.41
C PRO A 210 -7.14 27.73 19.48
N LYS A 211 -6.55 28.13 20.61
CA LYS A 211 -5.98 29.47 20.80
C LYS A 211 -4.55 29.59 20.28
N ASN A 212 -3.91 28.49 19.91
CA ASN A 212 -2.52 28.43 19.49
C ASN A 212 -2.26 27.32 18.44
N LEU A 213 -3.08 27.29 17.39
CA LEU A 213 -2.98 26.27 16.33
C LEU A 213 -1.59 26.26 15.65
N GLU A 214 -0.91 27.41 15.57
CA GLU A 214 0.43 27.49 14.97
C GLU A 214 1.47 26.57 15.62
N LYS A 215 1.33 26.29 16.92
CA LYS A 215 2.29 25.48 17.70
C LYS A 215 1.68 24.21 18.27
N LYS A 216 0.36 24.10 18.27
CA LYS A 216 -0.40 23.07 18.95
C LYS A 216 -1.58 22.66 18.09
N ASP A 217 -1.25 22.13 16.93
CA ASP A 217 -2.18 21.47 16.01
C ASP A 217 -1.47 20.29 15.34
N GLU A 218 -1.00 19.35 16.17
CA GLU A 218 -0.24 18.21 15.68
C GLU A 218 -0.68 16.92 16.39
N ILE A 219 -0.76 15.86 15.60
CA ILE A 219 -0.94 14.49 16.04
C ILE A 219 0.14 13.67 15.35
N LYS A 220 0.99 12.96 16.10
CA LYS A 220 1.94 12.04 15.50
C LYS A 220 1.31 10.69 15.26
N LEU A 221 1.76 10.03 14.20
CA LEU A 221 1.29 8.74 13.75
C LEU A 221 2.48 7.79 13.67
N ASP A 222 2.38 6.64 14.35
CA ASP A 222 3.20 5.47 14.08
C ASP A 222 2.32 4.35 13.54
N PHE A 223 2.76 3.74 12.46
CA PHE A 223 2.10 2.63 11.81
C PHE A 223 3.13 1.56 11.47
N GLY A 224 2.79 0.30 11.71
CA GLY A 224 3.62 -0.82 11.31
C GLY A 224 2.75 -2.04 11.09
N MET A 225 2.98 -2.79 10.02
CA MET A 225 2.34 -4.08 9.81
C MET A 225 3.17 -4.97 8.88
N GLY A 226 3.16 -6.25 9.18
CA GLY A 226 3.43 -7.29 8.19
C GLY A 226 2.13 -7.76 7.56
N ILE A 227 2.12 -8.05 6.27
CA ILE A 227 1.01 -8.70 5.58
C ILE A 227 1.51 -9.87 4.76
N ARG A 228 0.91 -11.04 4.95
CA ARG A 228 1.34 -12.27 4.29
C ARG A 228 0.19 -13.17 3.87
N THR A 229 0.47 -14.03 2.90
CA THR A 229 -0.40 -15.14 2.50
C THR A 229 -0.06 -16.39 3.31
N ILE A 230 -1.05 -17.13 3.78
CA ILE A 230 -0.85 -18.44 4.40
C ILE A 230 -1.13 -19.51 3.35
N GLY A 231 -0.07 -19.99 2.71
CA GLY A 231 -0.14 -20.84 1.52
C GLY A 231 -0.26 -20.03 0.23
N ALA A 232 -0.41 -20.73 -0.90
CA ALA A 232 -0.57 -20.09 -2.21
C ALA A 232 -1.98 -19.51 -2.37
N LEU A 233 -2.07 -18.29 -2.85
CA LEU A 233 -3.32 -17.68 -3.29
C LEU A 233 -3.85 -18.42 -4.52
N LYS A 234 -5.18 -18.52 -4.59
CA LYS A 234 -5.89 -19.12 -5.74
C LYS A 234 -6.45 -18.05 -6.68
N THR A 235 -6.29 -16.78 -6.32
CA THR A 235 -6.81 -15.63 -7.07
C THR A 235 -5.78 -14.52 -7.17
N GLY A 236 -5.89 -13.70 -8.21
CA GLY A 236 -5.06 -12.52 -8.41
C GLY A 236 -3.77 -12.81 -9.16
N SER A 237 -2.94 -11.77 -9.29
CA SER A 237 -1.73 -11.79 -10.11
C SER A 237 -0.47 -12.19 -9.34
N VAL A 238 -0.60 -12.67 -8.10
CA VAL A 238 0.50 -13.11 -7.24
C VAL A 238 0.17 -14.46 -6.61
N ARG A 239 1.17 -15.32 -6.48
CA ARG A 239 1.02 -16.65 -5.87
C ARG A 239 1.18 -16.61 -4.37
N SER A 240 2.15 -15.86 -3.86
CA SER A 240 2.32 -15.60 -2.43
C SER A 240 3.01 -14.26 -2.22
N PHE A 241 2.83 -13.70 -1.03
CA PHE A 241 3.61 -12.55 -0.59
C PHE A 241 3.77 -12.54 0.93
N ASP A 242 4.83 -11.89 1.39
CA ASP A 242 5.05 -11.48 2.77
C ASP A 242 5.75 -10.13 2.75
N ILE A 243 5.12 -9.07 3.25
CA ILE A 243 5.61 -7.69 3.11
C ILE A 243 5.50 -6.98 4.46
N MET A 244 6.60 -6.37 4.89
CA MET A 244 6.63 -5.48 6.06
C MET A 244 6.48 -4.03 5.59
N ILE A 245 5.57 -3.28 6.21
CA ILE A 245 5.31 -1.87 5.93
C ILE A 245 5.37 -1.13 7.26
N ASP A 246 6.22 -0.12 7.33
CA ASP A 246 6.26 0.82 8.45
C ASP A 246 5.94 2.21 7.92
N ALA A 247 5.29 3.03 8.73
CA ALA A 247 5.08 4.43 8.41
C ALA A 247 5.07 5.27 9.67
N ASP A 248 5.72 6.42 9.60
CA ASP A 248 5.72 7.42 10.65
C ASP A 248 5.36 8.78 10.05
N GLY A 249 4.80 9.66 10.86
CA GLY A 249 4.49 10.99 10.37
C GLY A 249 3.62 11.79 11.31
N LYS A 250 2.97 12.79 10.73
CA LYS A 250 2.12 13.70 11.46
C LYS A 250 0.88 14.10 10.70
N ILE A 251 -0.14 14.40 11.47
CA ILE A 251 -1.42 14.95 11.04
C ILE A 251 -1.56 16.32 11.68
N ILE A 252 -1.93 17.30 10.87
CA ILE A 252 -2.25 18.68 11.27
C ILE A 252 -3.76 18.83 11.05
N PRO A 253 -4.59 18.69 12.11
CA PRO A 253 -6.04 18.61 11.98
C PRO A 253 -6.72 19.85 11.39
N PHE A 254 -6.31 21.06 11.78
CA PHE A 254 -6.98 22.31 11.44
C PHE A 254 -6.12 23.16 10.51
N ASP A 255 -6.75 23.80 9.51
CA ASP A 255 -6.02 24.84 8.76
C ASP A 255 -5.89 26.09 9.64
N VAL A 256 -4.66 26.56 9.84
CA VAL A 256 -4.37 27.69 10.74
C VAL A 256 -5.10 28.97 10.32
N LYS A 257 -5.32 29.19 9.02
CA LYS A 257 -5.94 30.42 8.50
C LYS A 257 -7.45 30.35 8.54
N THR A 258 -8.03 29.25 8.07
CA THR A 258 -9.50 29.11 8.04
C THR A 258 -10.06 28.68 9.39
N ARG A 259 -9.22 28.10 10.25
CA ARG A 259 -9.57 27.44 11.52
C ARG A 259 -10.52 26.25 11.35
N LEU A 260 -10.78 25.82 10.11
CA LEU A 260 -11.66 24.70 9.80
C LEU A 260 -10.90 23.37 9.90
N LEU A 261 -11.63 22.30 10.22
CA LEU A 261 -11.11 20.93 10.24
C LEU A 261 -10.80 20.46 8.81
N GLU A 262 -9.61 20.84 8.33
CA GLU A 262 -9.09 20.52 7.02
C GLU A 262 -7.72 19.83 7.17
N PRO A 263 -7.73 18.52 7.49
CA PRO A 263 -6.52 17.86 7.93
C PRO A 263 -5.48 17.78 6.80
N GLU A 264 -4.25 18.10 7.15
CA GLU A 264 -3.05 17.81 6.37
C GLU A 264 -2.32 16.63 7.00
N ALA A 265 -1.91 15.66 6.19
CA ALA A 265 -1.09 14.53 6.66
C ALA A 265 0.23 14.50 5.90
N VAL A 266 1.33 14.32 6.61
CA VAL A 266 2.68 14.13 6.07
C VAL A 266 3.22 12.84 6.67
N ILE A 267 3.43 11.83 5.82
CA ILE A 267 3.70 10.46 6.22
C ILE A 267 4.90 9.94 5.43
N HIS A 268 5.91 9.47 6.11
CA HIS A 268 6.99 8.68 5.54
C HIS A 268 6.60 7.21 5.62
N VAL A 269 6.67 6.48 4.50
CA VAL A 269 6.34 5.06 4.42
C VAL A 269 7.59 4.31 4.00
N THR A 270 7.91 3.22 4.70
CA THR A 270 8.99 2.31 4.35
C THR A 270 8.47 0.88 4.17
N VAL A 271 9.15 0.13 3.31
CA VAL A 271 8.86 -1.28 3.01
C VAL A 271 10.17 -2.07 3.13
N PRO A 272 10.72 -2.21 4.36
CA PRO A 272 12.09 -2.67 4.57
C PRO A 272 12.31 -4.12 4.15
N ASP A 273 11.28 -4.95 4.27
CA ASP A 273 11.33 -6.37 3.97
C ASP A 273 10.14 -6.77 3.10
N GLY A 274 10.38 -7.64 2.13
CA GLY A 274 9.31 -8.20 1.36
C GLY A 274 9.73 -9.37 0.47
N GLU A 275 8.78 -10.26 0.26
CA GLU A 275 8.85 -11.39 -0.65
C GLU A 275 7.57 -11.41 -1.48
N ILE A 276 7.68 -11.56 -2.80
CA ILE A 276 6.53 -11.75 -3.69
C ILE A 276 6.87 -12.81 -4.74
N THR A 277 5.94 -13.72 -4.99
CA THR A 277 6.09 -14.78 -6.00
C THR A 277 4.96 -14.78 -7.02
N GLY A 278 5.24 -15.26 -8.23
CA GLY A 278 4.23 -15.51 -9.26
C GLY A 278 3.59 -14.25 -9.82
N LEU A 279 4.36 -13.17 -9.97
CA LEU A 279 3.90 -11.87 -10.47
C LEU A 279 3.49 -11.94 -11.95
N GLN A 280 2.20 -12.13 -12.22
CA GLN A 280 1.66 -12.27 -13.57
C GLN A 280 1.64 -10.96 -14.36
N ILE A 281 1.69 -9.79 -13.69
CA ILE A 281 1.70 -8.48 -14.35
C ILE A 281 2.89 -8.31 -15.32
N PHE A 282 3.99 -9.02 -15.08
CA PHE A 282 5.15 -8.98 -15.97
C PHE A 282 4.97 -9.80 -17.24
N ASN A 283 4.04 -10.76 -17.27
CA ASN A 283 3.65 -11.39 -18.53
C ASN A 283 3.05 -10.35 -19.49
N SER A 284 2.28 -9.40 -18.95
CA SER A 284 1.71 -8.30 -19.75
C SER A 284 2.78 -7.33 -20.25
N ILE A 285 3.77 -6.98 -19.41
CA ILE A 285 4.88 -6.10 -19.83
C ILE A 285 5.77 -6.79 -20.87
N ALA A 286 6.11 -8.06 -20.67
CA ALA A 286 6.88 -8.85 -21.62
C ALA A 286 6.16 -9.07 -22.95
N SER A 287 4.82 -8.98 -22.97
CA SER A 287 4.01 -9.10 -24.19
C SER A 287 3.96 -7.83 -25.06
N ILE A 288 4.51 -6.70 -24.58
CA ILE A 288 4.60 -5.47 -25.37
C ILE A 288 5.60 -5.72 -26.52
N PRO A 289 5.19 -5.73 -27.80
CA PRO A 289 6.04 -6.21 -28.90
C PRO A 289 7.39 -5.50 -28.98
N ILE A 290 7.41 -4.16 -28.83
CA ILE A 290 8.63 -3.37 -28.88
C ILE A 290 9.57 -3.63 -27.69
N LEU A 291 9.07 -4.08 -26.54
CA LEU A 291 9.91 -4.49 -25.41
C LEU A 291 10.30 -5.97 -25.52
N SER A 292 9.47 -6.81 -26.16
CA SER A 292 9.79 -8.21 -26.43
C SER A 292 11.00 -8.34 -27.37
N ASP A 293 11.06 -7.51 -28.41
CA ASP A 293 12.14 -7.56 -29.40
C ASP A 293 13.51 -7.21 -28.80
N TYR A 294 13.53 -6.25 -27.86
CA TYR A 294 14.75 -5.77 -27.18
C TYR A 294 15.06 -6.52 -25.88
N MET A 295 14.05 -6.86 -25.08
CA MET A 295 14.19 -7.28 -23.69
C MET A 295 13.36 -8.53 -23.34
N GLY A 296 12.69 -9.18 -24.30
CA GLY A 296 11.67 -10.21 -24.04
C GLY A 296 12.13 -11.41 -23.19
N GLU A 297 13.39 -11.84 -23.34
CA GLU A 297 13.98 -12.89 -22.50
C GLU A 297 14.46 -12.39 -21.14
N TYR A 298 14.64 -11.08 -20.95
CA TYR A 298 15.28 -10.46 -19.78
C TYR A 298 14.32 -9.74 -18.85
N ILE A 299 13.01 -9.76 -19.14
CA ILE A 299 11.95 -9.37 -18.20
C ILE A 299 11.49 -10.62 -17.41
N SER A 300 12.00 -11.81 -17.75
CA SER A 300 11.61 -13.07 -17.11
C SER A 300 11.98 -13.15 -15.63
N PHE A 301 13.06 -12.48 -15.19
CA PHE A 301 13.44 -12.46 -13.77
C PHE A 301 12.34 -11.91 -12.87
N LEU A 302 11.50 -11.01 -13.39
CA LEU A 302 10.38 -10.45 -12.65
C LEU A 302 9.24 -11.46 -12.46
N LYS A 303 9.26 -12.58 -13.20
CA LYS A 303 8.38 -13.74 -12.98
C LYS A 303 8.85 -14.59 -11.80
N ASP A 304 10.13 -14.51 -11.46
CA ASP A 304 10.73 -15.22 -10.34
C ASP A 304 10.42 -14.52 -9.02
N LYS A 305 10.71 -15.23 -7.92
CA LYS A 305 10.57 -14.71 -6.56
C LYS A 305 11.39 -13.41 -6.44
N GLN A 306 10.70 -12.32 -6.10
CA GLN A 306 11.34 -11.06 -5.71
C GLN A 306 11.44 -11.05 -4.19
N GLU A 307 12.64 -10.81 -3.67
CA GLU A 307 12.89 -10.72 -2.23
C GLU A 307 13.81 -9.54 -1.94
N TRP A 308 13.50 -8.79 -0.88
CA TRP A 308 14.36 -7.77 -0.31
C TRP A 308 14.27 -7.80 1.21
N LYS A 309 15.38 -7.44 1.86
CA LYS A 309 15.50 -7.50 3.31
C LYS A 309 16.29 -6.32 3.84
N ASN A 310 15.79 -5.68 4.89
CA ASN A 310 16.41 -4.54 5.56
C ASN A 310 16.76 -3.37 4.62
N ILE A 311 15.94 -3.11 3.59
CA ILE A 311 16.14 -1.98 2.67
C ILE A 311 15.21 -0.83 3.06
N ARG A 312 15.63 0.00 4.02
CA ARG A 312 14.83 1.14 4.51
C ARG A 312 14.59 2.23 3.47
N GLU A 313 15.39 2.25 2.42
CA GLU A 313 15.19 3.13 1.27
C GLU A 313 13.92 2.79 0.50
N ASN A 314 13.46 1.52 0.53
CA ASN A 314 12.23 1.12 -0.13
C ASN A 314 11.07 1.79 0.60
N GLY A 315 10.25 2.55 -0.11
CA GLY A 315 9.29 3.43 0.54
C GLY A 315 8.80 4.55 -0.35
N LEU A 316 8.13 5.52 0.26
CA LEU A 316 7.67 6.76 -0.33
C LEU A 316 7.38 7.79 0.75
N ASP A 317 7.35 9.06 0.38
CA ASP A 317 6.77 10.12 1.19
C ASP A 317 5.38 10.46 0.64
N LEU A 318 4.41 10.60 1.54
CA LEU A 318 3.03 10.93 1.22
C LEU A 318 2.63 12.23 1.91
N ARG A 319 2.07 13.14 1.13
CA ARG A 319 1.40 14.34 1.66
C ARG A 319 -0.05 14.37 1.20
N TYR A 320 -0.97 14.51 2.13
CA TYR A 320 -2.39 14.74 1.84
C TYR A 320 -2.79 16.12 2.32
N LYS A 321 -3.43 16.92 1.45
CA LYS A 321 -4.09 18.19 1.82
C LYS A 321 -5.17 18.53 0.80
N ALA A 322 -6.33 19.01 1.27
CA ALA A 322 -7.39 19.54 0.40
C ALA A 322 -7.78 18.61 -0.77
N ASN A 323 -7.96 17.31 -0.49
CA ASN A 323 -8.22 16.26 -1.48
C ASN A 323 -7.08 15.96 -2.47
N LYS A 324 -5.92 16.61 -2.37
CA LYS A 324 -4.73 16.26 -3.14
C LYS A 324 -3.85 15.34 -2.29
N MET A 325 -3.53 14.18 -2.84
CA MET A 325 -2.47 13.30 -2.36
C MET A 325 -1.27 13.50 -3.27
N GLU A 326 -0.10 13.68 -2.67
CA GLU A 326 1.18 13.83 -3.34
C GLU A 326 2.10 12.71 -2.84
N VAL A 327 2.79 12.08 -3.77
CA VAL A 327 3.74 11.01 -3.53
C VAL A 327 5.08 11.48 -4.06
N THR A 328 6.10 11.48 -3.20
CA THR A 328 7.47 11.84 -3.54
C THR A 328 8.44 10.78 -3.06
N ASN A 329 9.65 10.75 -3.62
CA ASN A 329 10.71 9.83 -3.22
C ASN A 329 10.30 8.34 -3.24
N GLY A 330 9.30 7.99 -4.06
CA GLY A 330 8.83 6.62 -4.15
C GLY A 330 9.86 5.75 -4.83
N GLN A 331 10.30 4.71 -4.14
CA GLN A 331 11.26 3.77 -4.69
C GLN A 331 11.12 2.35 -4.12
N LEU A 332 11.48 1.37 -4.94
CA LEU A 332 11.62 -0.03 -4.56
C LEU A 332 12.88 -0.59 -5.22
N ASN A 333 13.93 -0.79 -4.43
CA ASN A 333 15.15 -1.47 -4.82
C ASN A 333 14.91 -2.98 -4.77
N LEU A 334 14.96 -3.61 -5.95
CA LEU A 334 14.86 -5.06 -6.13
C LEU A 334 16.24 -5.64 -6.44
N GLN A 335 16.32 -6.97 -6.61
CA GLN A 335 17.58 -7.64 -6.92
C GLN A 335 18.18 -7.15 -8.24
N GLU A 336 17.36 -7.01 -9.28
CA GLU A 336 17.83 -6.76 -10.66
C GLU A 336 17.34 -5.43 -11.26
N ALA A 337 16.49 -4.70 -10.55
CA ALA A 337 16.01 -3.38 -10.96
C ALA A 337 15.74 -2.47 -9.76
N LYS A 338 15.60 -1.18 -10.03
CA LYS A 338 15.05 -0.17 -9.12
C LYS A 338 13.79 0.40 -9.74
N ILE A 339 12.67 0.30 -9.04
CA ILE A 339 11.43 0.94 -9.42
C ILE A 339 11.40 2.31 -8.75
N LEU A 340 11.09 3.36 -9.50
CA LEU A 340 10.94 4.74 -9.04
C LEU A 340 9.52 5.19 -9.33
N PHE A 341 8.92 5.98 -8.44
CA PHE A 341 7.60 6.55 -8.71
C PHE A 341 7.33 7.80 -7.87
N ASP A 342 6.59 8.72 -8.46
CA ASP A 342 6.16 9.97 -7.83
C ASP A 342 4.90 10.47 -8.52
N GLY A 343 4.27 11.49 -7.94
CA GLY A 343 3.20 12.22 -8.59
C GLY A 343 2.06 12.58 -7.65
N THR A 344 0.89 12.77 -8.22
CA THR A 344 -0.26 13.30 -7.49
C THR A 344 -1.56 12.60 -7.86
N MET A 345 -2.50 12.60 -6.92
CA MET A 345 -3.85 12.13 -7.11
C MET A 345 -4.83 13.07 -6.43
N ASN A 346 -5.90 13.42 -7.11
CA ASN A 346 -7.02 14.09 -6.48
C ASN A 346 -8.03 13.03 -5.99
N ILE A 347 -8.25 12.93 -4.68
CA ILE A 347 -9.11 11.91 -4.05
C ILE A 347 -10.57 12.05 -4.46
N LYS A 348 -11.05 13.28 -4.67
CA LYS A 348 -12.46 13.56 -5.02
C LYS A 348 -12.77 13.20 -6.47
N SER A 349 -12.03 13.77 -7.41
CA SER A 349 -12.20 13.52 -8.86
C SER A 349 -11.59 12.19 -9.31
N ARG A 350 -10.71 11.60 -8.49
CA ARG A 350 -9.87 10.44 -8.82
C ARG A 350 -8.92 10.68 -10.00
N ALA A 351 -8.66 11.94 -10.34
CA ALA A 351 -7.63 12.30 -11.30
C ALA A 351 -6.26 11.87 -10.78
N ILE A 352 -5.44 11.33 -11.67
CA ILE A 352 -4.08 10.88 -11.38
C ILE A 352 -3.11 11.53 -12.34
N ASP A 353 -1.92 11.85 -11.83
CA ASP A 353 -0.77 12.29 -12.60
C ASP A 353 0.46 11.67 -11.94
N MET A 354 0.91 10.54 -12.45
CA MET A 354 2.00 9.75 -11.86
C MET A 354 3.12 9.54 -12.86
N ASN A 355 4.34 9.59 -12.36
CA ASN A 355 5.54 9.12 -13.02
C ASN A 355 5.92 7.76 -12.41
N ALA A 356 6.28 6.80 -13.25
CA ALA A 356 6.87 5.55 -12.83
C ALA A 356 8.12 5.29 -13.68
N GLY A 357 9.15 4.73 -13.08
CA GLY A 357 10.42 4.43 -13.70
C GLY A 357 10.86 3.02 -13.33
N VAL A 358 11.48 2.31 -14.26
CA VAL A 358 12.19 1.05 -13.98
C VAL A 358 13.61 1.22 -14.50
N VAL A 359 14.55 1.34 -13.56
CA VAL A 359 15.98 1.44 -13.84
C VAL A 359 16.59 0.06 -13.62
N MET A 360 17.11 -0.55 -14.69
CA MET A 360 17.73 -1.87 -14.60
C MET A 360 19.14 -1.76 -13.99
N LYS A 361 19.57 -2.79 -13.27
CA LYS A 361 20.97 -2.87 -12.79
C LYS A 361 21.91 -3.35 -13.89
N GLN A 362 23.21 -3.05 -13.75
CA GLN A 362 24.25 -3.36 -14.75
C GLN A 362 24.21 -4.81 -15.27
N LYS A 363 23.96 -5.79 -14.40
CA LYS A 363 23.85 -7.20 -14.79
C LYS A 363 22.80 -7.43 -15.90
N ILE A 364 21.67 -6.72 -15.84
CA ILE A 364 20.62 -6.79 -16.87
C ILE A 364 21.05 -6.05 -18.12
N ASN A 365 21.70 -4.89 -17.99
CA ASN A 365 22.31 -4.17 -19.12
C ASN A 365 23.24 -5.07 -19.94
N ASP A 366 24.20 -5.72 -19.29
CA ASP A 366 25.20 -6.58 -19.93
C ASP A 366 24.53 -7.78 -20.63
N ALA A 367 23.49 -8.34 -19.99
CA ALA A 367 22.74 -9.46 -20.53
C ALA A 367 21.94 -9.07 -21.80
N VAL A 368 21.29 -7.89 -21.77
CA VAL A 368 20.55 -7.36 -22.93
C VAL A 368 21.51 -7.04 -24.08
N GLU A 369 22.64 -6.38 -23.81
CA GLU A 369 23.64 -6.07 -24.83
C GLU A 369 24.21 -7.33 -25.49
N THR A 370 24.57 -8.34 -24.69
CA THR A 370 25.07 -9.63 -25.19
C THR A 370 24.04 -10.32 -26.09
N SER A 371 22.75 -10.23 -25.74
CA SER A 371 21.66 -10.81 -26.54
C SER A 371 21.49 -10.09 -27.87
N LEU A 372 21.48 -8.75 -27.83
CA LEU A 372 21.39 -7.92 -29.02
C LEU A 372 22.54 -8.22 -29.97
N ALA A 373 23.76 -8.36 -29.46
CA ALA A 373 24.92 -8.73 -30.28
C ALA A 373 24.72 -10.08 -30.98
N LYS A 374 24.21 -11.10 -30.27
CA LYS A 374 23.89 -12.41 -30.85
C LYS A 374 22.78 -12.34 -31.92
N LYS A 375 21.71 -11.60 -31.64
CA LYS A 375 20.61 -11.41 -32.61
C LYS A 375 21.11 -10.68 -33.86
N ILE A 376 21.87 -9.61 -33.71
CA ILE A 376 22.45 -8.85 -34.82
C ILE A 376 23.40 -9.75 -35.64
N ASP A 377 24.27 -10.53 -34.99
CA ASP A 377 25.17 -11.46 -35.71
C ASP A 377 24.40 -12.53 -36.51
N SER A 378 23.24 -12.97 -36.02
CA SER A 378 22.37 -13.93 -36.73
C SER A 378 21.64 -13.32 -37.94
N LEU A 379 21.42 -12.00 -37.93
CA LEU A 379 20.77 -11.27 -39.01
C LEU A 379 21.75 -10.88 -40.12
N ILE A 380 23.03 -10.66 -39.79
CA ILE A 380 24.09 -10.39 -40.77
C ILE A 380 24.50 -11.70 -41.45
N LYS A 381 23.77 -12.09 -42.49
CA LYS A 381 24.00 -13.35 -43.22
C LYS A 381 25.13 -13.28 -44.25
N SER A 382 25.45 -12.08 -44.74
CA SER A 382 26.48 -11.91 -45.77
C SER A 382 27.89 -11.93 -45.18
N PRO A 383 28.78 -12.85 -45.63
CA PRO A 383 30.18 -12.93 -45.18
C PRO A 383 31.01 -11.68 -45.49
N GLU A 384 30.61 -10.90 -46.50
CA GLU A 384 31.31 -9.66 -46.86
C GLU A 384 31.02 -8.53 -45.86
N ILE A 385 29.80 -8.49 -45.30
CA ILE A 385 29.43 -7.50 -44.27
C ILE A 385 30.11 -7.81 -42.95
N LYS A 386 30.18 -9.10 -42.54
CA LYS A 386 30.82 -9.52 -41.29
C LYS A 386 32.28 -9.05 -41.17
N LYS A 387 32.97 -8.79 -42.29
CA LYS A 387 34.35 -8.25 -42.31
C LYS A 387 34.43 -6.77 -41.88
N TYR A 388 33.33 -6.03 -41.90
CA TYR A 388 33.28 -4.58 -41.67
C TYR A 388 32.33 -4.17 -40.54
N THR A 389 31.62 -5.12 -39.93
CA THR A 389 30.67 -4.86 -38.84
C THR A 389 31.00 -5.67 -37.60
N ASP A 390 31.20 -4.99 -36.48
CA ASP A 390 31.32 -5.60 -35.15
C ASP A 390 29.93 -5.65 -34.50
N SER A 391 29.41 -6.86 -34.28
CA SER A 391 28.07 -7.06 -33.70
C SER A 391 27.96 -6.53 -32.27
N GLY A 392 29.05 -6.50 -31.51
CA GLY A 392 29.13 -5.88 -30.19
C GLY A 392 29.01 -4.37 -30.28
N LYS A 393 29.74 -3.71 -31.20
CA LYS A 393 29.60 -2.27 -31.43
C LYS A 393 28.19 -1.89 -31.90
N LEU A 394 27.59 -2.69 -32.79
CA LEU A 394 26.21 -2.45 -33.24
C LEU A 394 25.20 -2.64 -32.10
N ALA A 395 25.41 -3.61 -31.22
CA ALA A 395 24.60 -3.80 -30.01
C ALA A 395 24.73 -2.61 -29.05
N ALA A 396 25.94 -2.10 -28.82
CA ALA A 396 26.19 -0.93 -27.99
C ALA A 396 25.49 0.32 -28.51
N VAL A 397 25.45 0.52 -29.84
CA VAL A 397 24.67 1.61 -30.45
C VAL A 397 23.16 1.37 -30.31
N ALA A 398 22.70 0.13 -30.52
CA ALA A 398 21.29 -0.23 -30.36
C ALA A 398 20.78 -0.09 -28.91
N MET A 399 21.69 -0.20 -27.94
CA MET A 399 21.41 0.03 -26.53
C MET A 399 21.23 1.52 -26.21
N GLN A 400 21.91 2.45 -26.91
CA GLN A 400 21.91 3.88 -26.56
C GLN A 400 20.52 4.49 -26.31
N PRO A 401 19.49 4.22 -27.12
CA PRO A 401 18.15 4.77 -26.88
C PRO A 401 17.51 4.27 -25.58
N LEU A 402 17.92 3.09 -25.08
CA LEU A 402 17.45 2.49 -23.82
C LEU A 402 18.13 3.08 -22.59
N LEU A 403 19.33 3.64 -22.75
CA LEU A 403 20.16 4.06 -21.63
C LEU A 403 19.79 5.44 -21.11
N ASN A 404 19.87 5.62 -19.80
CA ASN A 404 19.89 6.94 -19.18
C ASN A 404 21.31 7.53 -19.18
N LYS A 405 21.47 8.68 -18.53
CA LYS A 405 22.77 9.38 -18.41
C LYS A 405 23.83 8.59 -17.65
N ASP A 406 23.41 7.63 -16.83
CA ASP A 406 24.28 6.76 -16.04
C ASP A 406 24.65 5.48 -16.81
N GLY A 407 24.22 5.35 -18.08
CA GLY A 407 24.52 4.20 -18.92
C GLY A 407 23.71 2.95 -18.58
N VAL A 408 22.63 3.08 -17.79
CA VAL A 408 21.75 1.96 -17.41
C VAL A 408 20.40 2.03 -18.11
N ILE A 409 19.77 0.88 -18.39
CA ILE A 409 18.45 0.85 -19.05
C ILE A 409 17.42 1.52 -18.14
N ASP A 410 16.69 2.52 -18.66
CA ASP A 410 15.69 3.29 -17.92
C ASP A 410 14.38 3.37 -18.71
N LEU A 411 13.35 2.72 -18.17
CA LEU A 411 12.00 2.73 -18.71
C LEU A 411 11.14 3.70 -17.91
N ARG A 412 10.73 4.81 -18.52
CA ARG A 412 9.89 5.83 -17.89
C ARG A 412 8.50 5.82 -18.44
N ILE A 413 7.53 5.78 -17.54
CA ILE A 413 6.11 5.67 -17.81
C ILE A 413 5.41 6.86 -17.16
N LYS A 414 4.56 7.53 -17.94
CA LYS A 414 3.64 8.53 -17.47
C LYS A 414 2.24 7.95 -17.40
N VAL A 415 1.56 8.15 -16.28
CA VAL A 415 0.16 7.75 -16.08
C VAL A 415 -0.67 8.98 -15.76
N THR A 416 -1.66 9.28 -16.60
CA THR A 416 -2.57 10.42 -16.44
C THR A 416 -4.02 9.97 -16.51
N GLY A 417 -4.98 10.90 -16.43
CA GLY A 417 -6.41 10.58 -16.53
C GLY A 417 -7.02 10.32 -15.16
N THR A 418 -7.75 9.21 -15.00
CA THR A 418 -8.39 8.86 -13.72
C THR A 418 -8.12 7.42 -13.33
N THR A 419 -8.29 7.06 -12.05
CA THR A 419 -8.10 5.66 -11.59
C THR A 419 -9.02 4.64 -12.27
N LYS A 420 -10.11 5.07 -12.93
CA LYS A 420 -10.98 4.19 -13.71
C LYS A 420 -10.59 4.10 -15.19
N ASN A 421 -10.00 5.16 -15.73
CA ASN A 421 -9.57 5.25 -17.11
C ASN A 421 -8.16 5.88 -17.16
N PRO A 422 -7.13 5.12 -16.78
CA PRO A 422 -5.76 5.61 -16.77
C PRO A 422 -5.22 5.66 -18.21
N ALA A 423 -4.61 6.77 -18.58
CA ALA A 423 -3.86 6.91 -19.81
C ALA A 423 -2.37 6.67 -19.51
N VAL A 424 -1.85 5.53 -19.97
CA VAL A 424 -0.46 5.11 -19.75
C VAL A 424 0.35 5.37 -21.01
N ARG A 425 1.52 6.01 -20.88
CA ARG A 425 2.43 6.30 -21.98
C ARG A 425 3.86 6.02 -21.56
N LEU A 426 4.60 5.27 -22.38
CA LEU A 426 6.05 5.17 -22.25
C LEU A 426 6.68 6.48 -22.75
N THR A 427 7.32 7.24 -21.87
CA THR A 427 7.98 8.51 -22.21
C THR A 427 9.45 8.32 -22.57
N GLN A 428 10.07 7.26 -22.06
CA GLN A 428 11.43 6.85 -22.40
C GLN A 428 11.52 5.32 -22.24
N PRO A 429 12.24 4.61 -23.10
CA PRO A 429 12.93 5.06 -24.32
C PRO A 429 11.95 5.46 -25.45
N GLN A 430 12.39 6.36 -26.33
CA GLN A 430 11.70 6.65 -27.59
C GLN A 430 12.27 5.69 -28.65
N LEU A 431 11.70 4.50 -28.75
CA LEU A 431 12.21 3.45 -29.64
C LEU A 431 11.65 3.62 -31.06
N GLY A 432 12.57 3.68 -32.03
CA GLY A 432 12.26 3.37 -33.43
C GLY A 432 12.18 1.86 -33.66
N SER A 433 12.02 1.41 -34.90
CA SER A 433 12.11 -0.03 -35.21
C SER A 433 13.57 -0.50 -35.08
N LEU A 434 13.78 -1.80 -34.80
CA LEU A 434 15.13 -2.38 -34.83
C LEU A 434 15.84 -2.09 -36.16
N GLY A 435 15.09 -2.10 -37.27
CA GLY A 435 15.60 -1.75 -38.60
C GLY A 435 16.13 -0.31 -38.69
N SER A 436 15.43 0.68 -38.13
CA SER A 436 15.91 2.07 -38.13
C SER A 436 17.15 2.25 -37.25
N ILE A 437 17.21 1.56 -36.11
CA ILE A 437 18.36 1.64 -35.20
C ILE A 437 19.61 0.98 -35.80
N ILE A 438 19.44 -0.19 -36.45
CA ILE A 438 20.54 -0.83 -37.19
C ILE A 438 21.04 0.07 -38.32
N LYS A 439 20.13 0.79 -38.99
CA LYS A 439 20.48 1.80 -40.01
C LYS A 439 21.36 2.89 -39.42
N ASP A 440 20.90 3.52 -38.34
CA ASP A 440 21.58 4.66 -37.72
C ASP A 440 22.93 4.24 -37.13
N ALA A 441 23.01 3.03 -36.57
CA ALA A 441 24.23 2.43 -36.06
C ALA A 441 25.25 2.17 -37.17
N ALA A 442 24.81 1.55 -38.26
CA ALA A 442 25.69 1.24 -39.35
C ALA A 442 26.08 2.48 -40.18
N ASP A 443 25.21 3.49 -40.27
CA ASP A 443 25.56 4.82 -40.80
C ASP A 443 26.65 5.50 -39.92
N SER A 444 26.56 5.35 -38.59
CA SER A 444 27.57 5.87 -37.65
C SER A 444 28.92 5.14 -37.76
N VAL A 445 28.90 3.81 -37.85
CA VAL A 445 30.11 2.98 -38.08
C VAL A 445 30.74 3.28 -39.45
N ALA A 446 29.90 3.50 -40.47
CA ALA A 446 30.36 3.87 -41.81
C ALA A 446 30.93 5.30 -41.87
N ILE A 447 30.51 6.20 -40.98
CA ILE A 447 31.13 7.51 -40.78
C ILE A 447 32.51 7.37 -40.12
N GLU A 448 32.66 6.54 -39.08
CA GLU A 448 33.95 6.26 -38.43
C GLU A 448 34.99 5.62 -39.38
N ALA A 449 34.56 4.74 -40.28
CA ALA A 449 35.46 4.02 -41.18
C ALA A 449 36.08 4.87 -42.31
N GLY A 450 35.67 6.14 -42.48
CA GLY A 450 36.34 7.16 -43.31
C GLY A 450 36.43 6.91 -44.83
N LYS A 451 36.01 5.74 -45.34
CA LYS A 451 36.11 5.38 -46.77
C LYS A 451 34.77 5.52 -47.49
N SER A 452 34.71 6.40 -48.49
CA SER A 452 33.53 6.64 -49.34
C SER A 452 32.96 5.36 -49.98
N ALA A 453 33.81 4.43 -50.44
CA ALA A 453 33.39 3.14 -50.99
C ALA A 453 32.82 2.17 -49.93
N ALA A 454 33.34 2.19 -48.70
CA ALA A 454 32.79 1.39 -47.60
C ALA A 454 31.44 1.96 -47.15
N LYS A 455 31.28 3.29 -47.16
CA LYS A 455 30.03 4.00 -46.87
C LYS A 455 28.91 3.64 -47.86
N GLU A 456 29.23 3.55 -49.15
CA GLU A 456 28.26 3.12 -50.17
C GLU A 456 27.94 1.62 -50.10
N ALA A 457 28.94 0.77 -49.85
CA ALA A 457 28.73 -0.68 -49.72
C ALA A 457 27.86 -1.01 -48.50
N VAL A 458 28.11 -0.39 -47.35
CA VAL A 458 27.29 -0.56 -46.14
C VAL A 458 25.86 -0.06 -46.36
N LYS A 459 25.68 1.13 -46.98
CA LYS A 459 24.34 1.67 -47.31
C LYS A 459 23.53 0.82 -48.29
N LYS A 460 24.16 0.32 -49.36
CA LYS A 460 23.47 -0.52 -50.37
C LYS A 460 22.97 -1.82 -49.74
N VAL A 461 23.83 -2.48 -48.95
CA VAL A 461 23.50 -3.78 -48.39
C VAL A 461 22.54 -3.69 -47.21
N LEU A 462 22.61 -2.62 -46.39
CA LEU A 462 21.59 -2.36 -45.38
C LEU A 462 20.20 -2.12 -45.98
N ASN A 463 20.08 -1.43 -47.10
CA ASN A 463 18.78 -1.21 -47.74
C ASN A 463 18.19 -2.52 -48.30
N GLU A 464 19.03 -3.43 -48.82
CA GLU A 464 18.60 -4.74 -49.33
C GLU A 464 18.24 -5.73 -48.20
N ASP A 465 19.03 -5.77 -47.13
CA ASP A 465 18.73 -6.60 -45.95
C ASP A 465 17.57 -6.01 -45.13
N GLN A 466 17.36 -4.68 -45.13
CA GLN A 466 16.17 -4.04 -44.54
C GLN A 466 14.89 -4.39 -45.30
N GLN A 467 14.93 -4.45 -46.64
CA GLN A 467 13.79 -4.96 -47.41
C GLN A 467 13.46 -6.41 -47.04
N LYS A 468 14.48 -7.27 -46.87
CA LYS A 468 14.28 -8.67 -46.45
C LYS A 468 13.82 -8.82 -44.99
N VAL A 469 14.26 -7.95 -44.08
CA VAL A 469 13.82 -7.93 -42.68
C VAL A 469 12.38 -7.40 -42.57
N LEU A 470 12.00 -6.39 -43.36
CA LEU A 470 10.62 -5.90 -43.45
C LEU A 470 9.69 -6.95 -44.08
N GLU A 471 10.11 -7.64 -45.14
CA GLU A 471 9.37 -8.77 -45.74
C GLU A 471 9.23 -9.96 -44.76
N GLY A 472 10.24 -10.22 -43.93
CA GLY A 472 10.20 -11.23 -42.86
C GLY A 472 9.23 -10.88 -41.72
N VAL A 473 9.03 -9.59 -41.45
CA VAL A 473 8.07 -9.08 -40.45
C VAL A 473 6.65 -9.03 -41.02
N GLU A 474 6.45 -8.65 -42.29
CA GLU A 474 5.14 -8.74 -42.96
C GLU A 474 4.65 -10.20 -43.10
N GLY A 475 5.56 -11.16 -43.24
CA GLY A 475 5.24 -12.60 -43.22
C GLY A 475 4.72 -13.12 -41.88
N LEU A 476 4.94 -12.40 -40.77
CA LEU A 476 4.44 -12.74 -39.43
C LEU A 476 3.01 -12.23 -39.18
N PHE A 477 2.53 -11.25 -39.95
CA PHE A 477 1.16 -10.72 -39.88
C PHE A 477 0.21 -11.32 -40.94
N ASN A 478 0.72 -12.15 -41.86
CA ASN A 478 -0.05 -12.73 -42.97
C ASN A 478 -0.17 -14.26 -42.96
N LYS A 479 0.01 -14.91 -41.79
CA LYS A 479 -0.53 -16.27 -41.59
C LYS A 479 -1.88 -16.17 -40.89
N LYS A 480 -2.93 -16.44 -41.68
CA LYS A 480 -4.36 -16.49 -41.30
C LYS A 480 -4.62 -17.15 -39.96
#